data_AF-A0A7L3LUS0-F1
#
_entry.id   AF-A0A7L3LUS0-F1
#
_cell.length_a   1.000
_cell.length_b   1.000
_cell.length_c   1.000
_cell.angle_alpha   90.00
_cell.angle_beta   90.00
_cell.angle_gamma   90.00
#
_symmetry.space_group_name_H-M   'P 1'
#
loop_
_entity.id
_entity.type
_entity.pdbx_description
1 polymer ?
#
loop_
_entity_poly.entity_id
_entity_poly.type
_entity_poly.pdbx_seq_one_letter_code
_entity_poly.pdbx_strand_id
1 'polypeptide(L)'
;MRGGCAVALVAMPWLALLVLARQPPEKPSAAPLLTRRPFLVAWNVPTQDCKPRFQVSLDFSLFDLQASPNEGFVGQNLTIFYKERLGLYPYYNRQGVPVNGGVPQNSSLTQHLARLRDGILKYIRSPTSEGLAVIDWEEWRPIWARNWKPKDIYREVSQHLVYQRQNGWSREEVNKQAVYEFESAAREFMVSTLRVAKSFRPKHVWGFYLFPDCYNHDYSKNKESYTGQCPDVEKTRNDQLAWLWRESTALYPSIYLDALLASTPNSRKFVRARVMEAMRISQRHHDGYSLPVFVYTRPTYIRKLDVLSQSDLISTIGESAALGAAGAIFWGDADFTKNRDTCQILKDYLEEGDLGRYIVNVTTAAQLCSTTLCEGHGRCLRKDSTADVFLHLNSTSFQLRRRDAEHPEKALYWAEGKLSPADILFLRTHFHCHCYQDWQGSNCQVAAGPSSGAPGLLAPLGLGLLLLLASWP
;
A
#
# COMPACT_ATOMS: atom_id res chain seq x y z
N MET A 1 25.14 -70.36 34.98
CA MET A 1 23.70 -70.49 35.30
C MET A 1 23.26 -69.22 36.01
N ARG A 2 22.19 -68.57 35.51
CA ARG A 2 21.21 -67.62 36.11
C ARG A 2 21.68 -66.74 37.30
N GLY A 3 21.48 -65.42 37.38
CA GLY A 3 20.74 -64.39 36.64
C GLY A 3 21.21 -63.03 37.21
N GLY A 4 21.15 -61.91 36.49
CA GLY A 4 19.95 -61.08 36.39
C GLY A 4 19.89 -60.01 37.51
N CYS A 5 20.35 -58.78 37.23
CA CYS A 5 19.79 -57.57 37.83
C CYS A 5 20.09 -56.38 36.91
N ALA A 6 19.02 -55.90 36.25
CA ALA A 6 19.01 -54.73 35.39
C ALA A 6 19.05 -53.46 36.24
N VAL A 7 19.96 -52.55 35.93
CA VAL A 7 19.94 -51.18 36.45
C VAL A 7 18.93 -50.39 35.63
N ALA A 8 17.79 -50.08 36.24
CA ALA A 8 16.80 -49.18 35.67
C ALA A 8 17.36 -47.75 35.69
N LEU A 9 17.84 -47.28 34.54
CA LEU A 9 18.06 -45.85 34.29
C LEU A 9 16.70 -45.18 34.14
N VAL A 10 16.31 -44.43 35.17
CA VAL A 10 15.16 -43.54 35.13
C VAL A 10 15.48 -42.41 34.15
N ALA A 11 15.01 -42.55 32.91
CA ALA A 11 14.98 -41.46 31.95
C ALA A 11 13.86 -40.49 32.38
N MET A 12 14.23 -39.34 32.93
CA MET A 12 13.29 -38.22 33.03
C MET A 12 12.92 -37.77 31.62
N PRO A 13 11.64 -37.79 31.22
CA PRO A 13 11.23 -37.23 29.94
C PRO A 13 11.29 -35.71 30.08
N TRP A 14 12.23 -35.09 29.38
CA TRP A 14 12.19 -33.66 29.11
C TRP A 14 10.88 -33.37 28.38
N LEU A 15 9.91 -32.81 29.11
CA LEU A 15 8.74 -32.18 28.53
C LEU A 15 9.23 -31.11 27.56
N ALA A 16 9.17 -31.42 26.27
CA ALA A 16 9.26 -30.44 25.22
C ALA A 16 8.06 -29.49 25.38
N LEU A 17 8.26 -28.40 26.10
CA LEU A 17 7.43 -27.22 26.01
C LEU A 17 7.56 -26.71 24.58
N LEU A 18 6.69 -27.21 23.70
CA LEU A 18 6.31 -26.53 22.48
C LEU A 18 5.72 -25.19 22.91
N VAL A 19 6.59 -24.20 23.08
CA VAL A 19 6.20 -22.80 23.01
C VAL A 19 5.67 -22.62 21.59
N LEU A 20 4.35 -22.79 21.43
CA LEU A 20 3.63 -22.19 20.34
C LEU A 20 4.02 -20.72 20.39
N ALA A 21 4.91 -20.31 19.48
CA ALA A 21 5.26 -18.91 19.30
C ALA A 21 3.95 -18.19 18.95
N ARG A 22 3.29 -17.66 19.98
CA ARG A 22 2.07 -16.89 19.85
C ARG A 22 2.51 -15.68 19.04
N GLN A 23 2.06 -15.61 17.79
CA GLN A 23 2.25 -14.42 16.97
C GLN A 23 1.83 -13.22 17.83
N PRO A 24 2.64 -12.15 17.91
CA PRO A 24 2.23 -10.96 18.64
C PRO A 24 0.85 -10.54 18.11
N PRO A 25 -0.05 -10.05 18.98
CA PRO A 25 -1.38 -9.65 18.58
C PRO A 25 -1.29 -8.67 17.41
N GLU A 26 -2.11 -8.89 16.38
CA GLU A 26 -2.16 -8.05 15.20
C GLU A 26 -2.41 -6.59 15.61
N LYS A 27 -1.64 -5.64 15.07
CA LYS A 27 -1.83 -4.23 15.42
C LYS A 27 -3.19 -3.76 14.90
N PRO A 28 -3.89 -2.86 15.59
CA PRO A 28 -5.13 -2.31 15.08
C PRO A 28 -4.89 -1.63 13.72
N SER A 29 -5.90 -1.61 12.87
CA SER A 29 -5.88 -0.93 11.59
C SER A 29 -6.20 0.55 11.74
N ALA A 30 -5.59 1.41 10.92
CA ALA A 30 -6.05 2.80 10.84
C ALA A 30 -7.55 2.83 10.52
N ALA A 31 -8.30 3.68 11.24
CA ALA A 31 -9.72 3.90 10.97
C ALA A 31 -9.92 4.47 9.55
N PRO A 32 -11.05 4.17 8.87
CA PRO A 32 -11.28 4.69 7.54
C PRO A 32 -11.43 6.22 7.55
N LEU A 33 -10.55 6.91 6.84
CA LEU A 33 -10.40 8.37 6.92
C LEU A 33 -11.52 9.15 6.23
N LEU A 34 -12.01 8.68 5.07
CA LEU A 34 -12.81 9.51 4.17
C LEU A 34 -14.30 9.17 4.18
N THR A 35 -14.65 7.93 3.82
CA THR A 35 -16.04 7.53 3.58
C THR A 35 -16.63 6.64 4.67
N ARG A 36 -15.86 6.41 5.76
CA ARG A 36 -16.16 5.41 6.81
C ARG A 36 -16.35 3.98 6.28
N ARG A 37 -16.06 3.73 5.00
CA ARG A 37 -16.14 2.41 4.38
C ARG A 37 -14.89 1.59 4.70
N PRO A 38 -15.03 0.26 4.90
CA PRO A 38 -13.88 -0.60 5.15
C PRO A 38 -12.98 -0.78 3.93
N PHE A 39 -13.54 -0.65 2.72
CA PHE A 39 -12.82 -0.77 1.45
C PHE A 39 -13.21 0.39 0.52
N LEU A 40 -12.27 1.32 0.33
CA LEU A 40 -12.44 2.52 -0.50
C LEU A 40 -12.06 2.24 -1.96
N VAL A 41 -12.82 2.76 -2.92
CA VAL A 41 -12.46 2.68 -4.34
C VAL A 41 -12.34 4.08 -4.94
N ALA A 42 -11.15 4.40 -5.47
CA ALA A 42 -10.85 5.69 -6.06
C ALA A 42 -10.64 5.59 -7.57
N TRP A 43 -11.14 6.56 -8.31
CA TRP A 43 -10.86 6.76 -9.73
C TRP A 43 -9.83 7.86 -9.91
N ASN A 44 -8.67 7.53 -10.47
CA ASN A 44 -7.56 8.44 -10.79
C ASN A 44 -7.02 8.20 -12.21
N VAL A 45 -7.95 8.03 -13.15
CA VAL A 45 -7.69 7.92 -14.59
C VAL A 45 -8.04 9.27 -15.22
N PRO A 46 -7.26 9.81 -16.17
CA PRO A 46 -7.41 11.17 -16.67
C PRO A 46 -8.61 11.40 -17.61
N THR A 47 -9.78 10.85 -17.31
CA THR A 47 -11.00 10.86 -18.14
C THR A 47 -11.75 12.19 -18.21
N GLN A 48 -11.29 13.24 -17.52
CA GLN A 48 -11.89 14.58 -17.59
C GLN A 48 -12.00 15.15 -19.01
N ASP A 49 -11.11 14.70 -19.91
CA ASP A 49 -11.03 15.20 -21.29
C ASP A 49 -12.05 14.51 -22.21
N CYS A 50 -12.66 13.39 -21.79
CA CYS A 50 -13.60 12.62 -22.60
C CYS A 50 -14.86 13.41 -22.98
N LYS A 51 -15.42 14.19 -22.03
CA LYS A 51 -16.62 15.00 -22.27
C LYS A 51 -16.33 16.19 -23.20
N PRO A 52 -15.42 17.13 -22.86
CA PRO A 52 -15.20 18.32 -23.69
C PRO A 52 -14.62 18.00 -25.08
N ARG A 53 -13.83 16.94 -25.24
CA ARG A 53 -13.21 16.61 -26.54
C ARG A 53 -14.03 15.66 -27.40
N PHE A 54 -14.77 14.73 -26.79
CA PHE A 54 -15.41 13.63 -27.53
C PHE A 54 -16.90 13.45 -27.22
N GLN A 55 -17.48 14.33 -26.40
CA GLN A 55 -18.88 14.25 -25.95
C GLN A 55 -19.22 12.94 -25.22
N VAL A 56 -18.21 12.29 -24.62
CA VAL A 56 -18.40 11.07 -23.81
C VAL A 56 -18.36 11.45 -22.33
N SER A 57 -19.52 11.42 -21.67
CA SER A 57 -19.63 11.65 -20.23
C SER A 57 -19.68 10.31 -19.48
N LEU A 58 -18.78 10.11 -18.53
CA LEU A 58 -18.74 8.93 -17.66
C LEU A 58 -19.37 9.26 -16.31
N ASP A 59 -20.10 8.30 -15.75
CA ASP A 59 -20.67 8.40 -14.40
C ASP A 59 -19.73 7.81 -13.32
N PHE A 60 -19.25 8.67 -12.42
CA PHE A 60 -18.34 8.28 -11.33
C PHE A 60 -19.03 8.10 -9.97
N SER A 61 -20.36 8.07 -9.90
CA SER A 61 -21.13 7.94 -8.64
C SER A 61 -20.87 6.65 -7.85
N LEU A 62 -20.18 5.67 -8.44
CA LEU A 62 -19.77 4.43 -7.79
C LEU A 62 -18.49 4.55 -6.96
N PHE A 63 -17.66 5.55 -7.24
CA PHE A 63 -16.36 5.73 -6.61
C PHE A 63 -16.48 6.60 -5.36
N ASP A 64 -15.76 6.22 -4.32
CA ASP A 64 -15.63 7.01 -3.10
C ASP A 64 -14.88 8.31 -3.37
N LEU A 65 -13.87 8.24 -4.25
CA LEU A 65 -13.06 9.38 -4.65
C LEU A 65 -12.97 9.44 -6.17
N GLN A 66 -13.22 10.62 -6.72
CA GLN A 66 -12.91 10.95 -8.09
C GLN A 66 -11.74 11.95 -8.10
N ALA A 67 -10.69 11.60 -8.82
CA ALA A 67 -9.52 12.43 -9.03
C ALA A 67 -9.01 12.30 -10.46
N SER A 68 -8.13 13.23 -10.82
CA SER A 68 -7.40 13.25 -12.07
C SER A 68 -5.90 13.39 -11.79
N PRO A 69 -5.06 12.61 -12.46
CA PRO A 69 -3.61 12.75 -12.36
C PRO A 69 -3.07 13.95 -13.17
N ASN A 70 -3.90 14.63 -13.97
CA ASN A 70 -3.45 15.73 -14.81
C ASN A 70 -3.05 16.96 -13.99
N GLU A 71 -2.07 17.71 -14.49
CA GLU A 71 -1.42 18.78 -13.73
C GLU A 71 -2.38 19.91 -13.32
N GLY A 72 -3.38 20.20 -14.14
CA GLY A 72 -4.35 21.27 -13.90
C GLY A 72 -5.41 20.96 -12.84
N PHE A 73 -5.51 19.71 -12.37
CA PHE A 73 -6.54 19.28 -11.43
C PHE A 73 -5.97 19.27 -10.01
N VAL A 74 -6.51 20.16 -9.17
CA VAL A 74 -5.99 20.47 -7.84
C VAL A 74 -7.13 20.54 -6.82
N GLY A 75 -6.79 20.44 -5.53
CA GLY A 75 -7.78 20.45 -4.44
C GLY A 75 -8.59 19.15 -4.35
N GLN A 76 -8.03 18.04 -4.83
CA GLN A 76 -8.68 16.73 -4.89
C GLN A 76 -8.37 15.92 -3.63
N ASN A 77 -9.31 15.06 -3.20
CA ASN A 77 -9.11 14.16 -2.05
C ASN A 77 -8.16 12.99 -2.35
N LEU A 78 -7.75 12.80 -3.61
CA LEU A 78 -6.63 11.96 -4.01
C LEU A 78 -5.71 12.80 -4.90
N THR A 79 -4.47 12.98 -4.44
CA THR A 79 -3.44 13.74 -5.15
C THR A 79 -2.23 12.86 -5.41
N ILE A 80 -1.81 12.75 -6.67
CA ILE A 80 -0.55 12.12 -7.07
C ILE A 80 0.47 13.17 -7.49
N PHE A 81 1.64 13.14 -6.85
CA PHE A 81 2.76 14.02 -7.11
C PHE A 81 3.81 13.29 -7.96
N TYR A 82 3.78 13.50 -9.27
CA TYR A 82 4.88 13.10 -10.15
C TYR A 82 6.17 13.86 -9.81
N LYS A 83 7.30 13.36 -10.29
CA LYS A 83 8.66 13.83 -9.96
C LYS A 83 8.88 15.35 -10.05
N GLU A 84 8.20 16.06 -10.94
CA GLU A 84 8.34 17.52 -11.09
C GLU A 84 7.44 18.34 -10.14
N ARG A 85 6.52 17.69 -9.42
CA ARG A 85 5.43 18.35 -8.68
C ARG A 85 5.67 18.52 -7.19
N LEU A 86 6.73 17.93 -6.64
CA LEU A 86 6.98 17.92 -5.20
C LEU A 86 8.47 18.06 -4.91
N GLY A 87 8.91 19.29 -4.61
CA GLY A 87 10.31 19.59 -4.30
C GLY A 87 11.21 19.52 -5.53
N LEU A 88 12.52 19.49 -5.29
CA LEU A 88 13.56 19.34 -6.33
C LEU A 88 14.07 17.90 -6.34
N TYR A 89 13.26 16.95 -6.81
CA TYR A 89 13.66 15.55 -6.88
C TYR A 89 14.81 15.37 -7.90
N PRO A 90 15.92 14.69 -7.55
CA PRO A 90 17.03 14.49 -8.47
C PRO A 90 16.82 13.29 -9.38
N TYR A 91 17.08 13.46 -10.68
CA TYR A 91 16.95 12.39 -11.67
C TYR A 91 17.72 12.73 -12.96
N TYR A 92 17.84 11.75 -13.86
CA TYR A 92 18.33 11.98 -15.22
C TYR A 92 17.16 12.05 -16.20
N ASN A 93 17.15 13.09 -17.06
CA ASN A 93 16.15 13.18 -18.12
C ASN A 93 16.42 12.15 -19.24
N ARG A 94 15.55 12.11 -20.27
CA ARG A 94 15.67 11.14 -21.38
C ARG A 94 16.97 11.28 -22.19
N GLN A 95 17.61 12.44 -22.13
CA GLN A 95 18.90 12.73 -22.79
C GLN A 95 20.10 12.41 -21.89
N GLY A 96 19.87 11.86 -20.68
CA GLY A 96 20.95 11.57 -19.73
C GLY A 96 21.51 12.83 -19.05
N VAL A 97 20.81 13.97 -19.11
CA VAL A 97 21.23 15.20 -18.44
C VAL A 97 20.75 15.17 -16.99
N PRO A 98 21.63 15.46 -16.01
CA PRO A 98 21.25 15.50 -14.60
C PRO A 98 20.31 16.68 -14.34
N VAL A 99 19.19 16.39 -13.70
CA VAL A 99 18.25 17.38 -13.16
C VAL A 99 18.40 17.38 -11.64
N ASN A 100 18.50 18.57 -11.06
CA ASN A 100 18.71 18.79 -9.62
C ASN A 100 19.93 18.05 -9.03
N GLY A 101 20.96 17.76 -9.82
CA GLY A 101 22.15 17.02 -9.40
C GLY A 101 22.18 15.53 -9.82
N GLY A 102 21.07 15.01 -10.35
CA GLY A 102 20.96 13.67 -10.95
C GLY A 102 20.85 12.53 -9.94
N VAL A 103 21.66 12.54 -8.87
CA VAL A 103 21.67 11.54 -7.79
C VAL A 103 21.49 12.23 -6.42
N PRO A 104 20.85 11.58 -5.43
CA PRO A 104 20.52 12.22 -4.15
C PRO A 104 21.75 12.78 -3.40
N GLN A 105 22.88 12.08 -3.40
CA GLN A 105 24.10 12.53 -2.72
C GLN A 105 24.82 13.71 -3.40
N ASN A 106 24.39 14.09 -4.60
CA ASN A 106 24.91 15.24 -5.35
C ASN A 106 23.88 16.39 -5.46
N SER A 107 22.86 16.37 -4.59
CA SER A 107 21.69 17.24 -4.67
C SER A 107 21.50 18.00 -3.35
N SER A 108 21.03 19.25 -3.41
CA SER A 108 20.78 20.03 -2.21
C SER A 108 19.44 19.65 -1.56
N LEU A 109 19.49 18.92 -0.44
CA LEU A 109 18.30 18.57 0.33
C LEU A 109 17.57 19.83 0.84
N THR A 110 18.29 20.85 1.29
CA THR A 110 17.69 22.11 1.77
C THR A 110 16.86 22.79 0.68
N GLN A 111 17.39 22.91 -0.54
CA GLN A 111 16.65 23.52 -1.65
C GLN A 111 15.46 22.64 -2.07
N HIS A 112 15.64 21.31 -2.05
CA HIS A 112 14.55 20.37 -2.29
C HIS A 112 13.38 20.58 -1.32
N LEU A 113 13.66 20.61 0.00
CA LEU A 113 12.65 20.78 1.04
C LEU A 113 11.99 22.16 0.97
N ALA A 114 12.75 23.22 0.69
CA ALA A 114 12.21 24.57 0.52
C ALA A 114 11.14 24.65 -0.59
N ARG A 115 11.28 23.85 -1.65
CA ARG A 115 10.34 23.77 -2.78
C ARG A 115 9.15 22.84 -2.56
N LEU A 116 9.14 22.03 -1.51
CA LEU A 116 7.99 21.15 -1.21
C LEU A 116 6.71 21.96 -0.97
N ARG A 117 6.83 23.10 -0.29
CA ARG A 117 5.70 23.97 0.05
C ARG A 117 4.92 24.40 -1.19
N ASP A 118 5.61 24.77 -2.28
CA ASP A 118 4.98 25.23 -3.51
C ASP A 118 4.06 24.15 -4.10
N GLY A 119 4.57 22.92 -4.21
CA GLY A 119 3.81 21.76 -4.69
C GLY A 119 2.63 21.43 -3.78
N ILE A 120 2.86 21.32 -2.47
CA ILE A 120 1.81 20.97 -1.51
C ILE A 120 0.69 22.00 -1.51
N LEU A 121 1.02 23.30 -1.48
CA LEU A 121 0.01 24.37 -1.49
C LEU A 121 -0.75 24.46 -2.82
N LYS A 122 -0.10 24.15 -3.95
CA LYS A 122 -0.75 24.12 -5.27
C LYS A 122 -1.81 23.01 -5.33
N TYR A 123 -1.44 21.78 -4.96
CA TYR A 123 -2.30 20.60 -5.17
C TYR A 123 -3.24 20.29 -4.01
N ILE A 124 -2.81 20.51 -2.76
CA ILE A 124 -3.62 20.28 -1.56
C ILE A 124 -3.90 21.63 -0.90
N ARG A 125 -4.84 22.39 -1.47
CA ARG A 125 -5.09 23.78 -1.07
C ARG A 125 -5.59 23.92 0.37
N SER A 126 -6.53 23.08 0.77
CA SER A 126 -7.11 23.13 2.12
C SER A 126 -6.17 22.46 3.14
N PRO A 127 -5.89 23.11 4.29
CA PRO A 127 -5.15 22.48 5.38
C PRO A 127 -6.00 21.47 6.17
N THR A 128 -7.32 21.55 6.07
CA THR A 128 -8.25 20.70 6.85
C THR A 128 -8.87 19.58 6.05
N SER A 129 -8.65 19.52 4.73
CA SER A 129 -9.15 18.41 3.92
C SER A 129 -8.42 17.12 4.26
N GLU A 130 -9.17 16.03 4.19
CA GLU A 130 -8.67 14.66 4.33
C GLU A 130 -8.49 14.08 2.94
N GLY A 131 -7.50 13.20 2.78
CA GLY A 131 -7.21 12.65 1.46
C GLY A 131 -6.04 11.69 1.40
N LEU A 132 -5.84 11.15 0.20
CA LEU A 132 -4.69 10.32 -0.16
C LEU A 132 -3.66 11.21 -0.87
N ALA A 133 -2.41 11.16 -0.44
CA ALA A 133 -1.31 11.93 -1.02
C ALA A 133 -0.17 10.98 -1.42
N VAL A 134 -0.04 10.76 -2.72
CA VAL A 134 0.84 9.73 -3.28
C VAL A 134 2.02 10.38 -3.95
N ILE A 135 3.23 10.04 -3.52
CA ILE A 135 4.47 10.52 -4.14
C ILE A 135 4.91 9.50 -5.18
N ASP A 136 4.97 9.92 -6.44
CA ASP A 136 5.31 9.06 -7.57
C ASP A 136 6.71 9.38 -8.10
N TRP A 137 7.71 8.81 -7.40
CA TRP A 137 9.12 8.95 -7.69
C TRP A 137 9.70 7.63 -8.16
N GLU A 138 9.73 7.45 -9.48
CA GLU A 138 10.13 6.18 -10.07
C GLU A 138 11.56 6.15 -10.58
N GLU A 139 12.31 7.25 -10.53
CA GLU A 139 13.53 7.36 -11.34
C GLU A 139 14.71 6.54 -10.79
N TRP A 140 14.88 6.54 -9.48
CA TRP A 140 15.80 5.65 -8.77
C TRP A 140 15.07 4.89 -7.65
N ARG A 141 15.72 3.86 -7.10
CA ARG A 141 15.24 3.09 -5.94
C ARG A 141 16.19 3.32 -4.77
N PRO A 142 15.71 3.46 -3.52
CA PRO A 142 16.55 3.77 -2.38
C PRO A 142 17.51 2.64 -1.98
N ILE A 143 17.27 1.42 -2.46
CA ILE A 143 18.20 0.28 -2.34
C ILE A 143 19.05 0.23 -3.60
N TRP A 144 20.36 0.38 -3.47
CA TRP A 144 21.36 0.37 -4.54
C TRP A 144 21.16 -0.80 -5.49
N ALA A 145 20.99 -2.00 -4.91
CA ALA A 145 20.84 -3.24 -5.67
C ALA A 145 19.60 -3.25 -6.58
N ARG A 146 18.60 -2.38 -6.35
CA ARG A 146 17.38 -2.24 -7.16
C ARG A 146 17.51 -1.28 -8.35
N ASN A 147 18.65 -0.62 -8.51
CA ASN A 147 18.93 0.29 -9.62
C ASN A 147 19.59 -0.45 -10.80
N TRP A 148 18.91 -1.49 -11.30
CA TRP A 148 19.27 -2.20 -12.53
C TRP A 148 18.56 -1.61 -13.75
N LYS A 149 18.98 -2.00 -14.96
CA LYS A 149 18.44 -1.56 -16.26
C LYS A 149 16.95 -1.20 -16.23
N PRO A 150 16.57 0.03 -16.64
CA PRO A 150 17.42 1.08 -17.22
C PRO A 150 18.11 2.01 -16.19
N LYS A 151 18.11 1.68 -14.90
CA LYS A 151 18.54 2.58 -13.81
C LYS A 151 20.04 2.47 -13.46
N ASP A 152 20.85 1.83 -14.31
CA ASP A 152 22.28 1.65 -14.03
C ASP A 152 23.05 2.97 -13.96
N ILE A 153 22.59 4.00 -14.69
CA ILE A 153 23.17 5.36 -14.67
C ILE A 153 23.33 5.91 -13.24
N TYR A 154 22.39 5.62 -12.33
CA TYR A 154 22.48 6.05 -10.94
C TYR A 154 23.65 5.40 -10.21
N ARG A 155 23.95 4.14 -10.52
CA ARG A 155 25.10 3.42 -9.96
C ARG A 155 26.42 3.92 -10.57
N GLU A 156 26.45 4.06 -11.89
CA GLU A 156 27.62 4.50 -12.65
C GLU A 156 28.06 5.90 -12.23
N VAL A 157 27.13 6.88 -12.18
CA VAL A 157 27.48 8.24 -11.77
C VAL A 157 27.84 8.32 -10.29
N SER A 158 27.19 7.55 -9.42
CA SER A 158 27.56 7.51 -8.00
C SER A 158 29.00 7.03 -7.79
N GLN A 159 29.43 6.01 -8.53
CA GLN A 159 30.82 5.54 -8.52
C GLN A 159 31.78 6.59 -9.10
N HIS A 160 31.38 7.26 -10.19
CA HIS A 160 32.20 8.29 -10.82
C HIS A 160 32.45 9.48 -9.87
N LEU A 161 31.43 9.93 -9.14
CA LEU A 161 31.56 11.02 -8.16
C LEU A 161 32.55 10.68 -7.03
N VAL A 162 32.55 9.44 -6.55
CA VAL A 162 33.52 8.99 -5.55
C VAL A 162 34.93 8.93 -6.13
N TYR A 163 35.08 8.35 -7.32
CA TYR A 163 36.36 8.23 -8.01
C TYR A 163 37.02 9.59 -8.25
N GLN A 164 36.25 10.60 -8.67
CA GLN A 164 36.76 11.97 -8.88
C GLN A 164 37.29 12.62 -7.58
N ARG A 165 36.75 12.28 -6.42
CA ARG A 165 37.19 12.83 -5.13
C ARG A 165 38.34 12.06 -4.49
N GLN A 166 38.47 10.77 -4.82
CA GLN A 166 39.40 9.84 -4.17
C GLN A 166 40.35 9.21 -5.19
N ASN A 167 41.29 10.01 -5.69
CA ASN A 167 42.32 9.55 -6.62
C ASN A 167 43.17 8.45 -5.97
N GLY A 168 43.19 7.26 -6.59
CA GLY A 168 44.01 6.12 -6.16
C GLY A 168 43.25 5.01 -5.42
N TRP A 169 41.97 5.20 -5.09
CA TRP A 169 41.15 4.12 -4.53
C TRP A 169 40.93 3.00 -5.55
N SER A 170 40.89 1.77 -5.04
CA SER A 170 40.51 0.60 -5.84
C SER A 170 39.04 0.66 -6.25
N ARG A 171 38.68 -0.11 -7.29
CA ARG A 171 37.29 -0.20 -7.77
C ARG A 171 36.33 -0.70 -6.68
N GLU A 172 36.80 -1.57 -5.79
CA GLU A 172 35.97 -2.09 -4.69
C GLU A 172 35.69 -1.03 -3.64
N GLU A 173 36.70 -0.24 -3.26
CA GLU A 173 36.56 0.87 -2.31
C GLU A 173 35.61 1.94 -2.87
N VAL A 174 35.79 2.33 -4.13
CA VAL A 174 34.90 3.26 -4.83
C VAL A 174 33.45 2.76 -4.82
N ASN A 175 33.24 1.48 -5.11
CA ASN A 175 31.90 0.90 -5.11
C ASN A 175 31.28 0.87 -3.70
N LYS A 176 32.01 0.43 -2.68
CA LYS A 176 31.52 0.40 -1.29
C LYS A 176 31.09 1.79 -0.82
N GLN A 177 31.89 2.80 -1.11
CA GLN A 177 31.58 4.19 -0.75
C GLN A 177 30.41 4.75 -1.56
N ALA A 178 30.33 4.46 -2.86
CA ALA A 178 29.21 4.90 -3.70
C ALA A 178 27.87 4.32 -3.23
N VAL A 179 27.84 3.05 -2.81
CA VAL A 179 26.67 2.42 -2.20
C VAL A 179 26.26 3.17 -0.94
N TYR A 180 27.20 3.40 -0.02
CA TYR A 180 26.94 4.08 1.24
C TYR A 180 26.39 5.50 1.02
N GLU A 181 27.04 6.31 0.19
CA GLU A 181 26.61 7.69 -0.07
C GLU A 181 25.24 7.74 -0.73
N PHE A 182 25.01 6.90 -1.74
CA PHE A 182 23.74 6.88 -2.47
C PHE A 182 22.58 6.47 -1.57
N GLU A 183 22.68 5.34 -0.86
CA GLU A 183 21.58 4.85 -0.01
C GLU A 183 21.33 5.77 1.18
N SER A 184 22.38 6.36 1.76
CA SER A 184 22.26 7.33 2.86
C SER A 184 21.51 8.58 2.41
N ALA A 185 21.91 9.16 1.27
CA ALA A 185 21.25 10.35 0.74
C ALA A 185 19.83 10.04 0.24
N ALA A 186 19.60 8.89 -0.41
CA ALA A 186 18.27 8.46 -0.84
C ALA A 186 17.30 8.34 0.35
N ARG A 187 17.75 7.75 1.45
CA ARG A 187 17.00 7.67 2.71
C ARG A 187 16.68 9.07 3.24
N GLU A 188 17.67 9.95 3.31
CA GLU A 188 17.49 11.30 3.86
C GLU A 188 16.48 12.11 3.03
N PHE A 189 16.58 12.06 1.70
CA PHE A 189 15.63 12.70 0.78
C PHE A 189 14.20 12.18 1.00
N MET A 190 13.98 10.87 0.98
CA MET A 190 12.63 10.30 1.09
C MET A 190 12.00 10.55 2.47
N VAL A 191 12.76 10.37 3.55
CA VAL A 191 12.27 10.59 4.92
C VAL A 191 11.96 12.05 5.17
N SER A 192 12.88 12.96 4.82
CA SER A 192 12.69 14.39 5.07
C SER A 192 11.52 14.94 4.26
N THR A 193 11.30 14.43 3.05
CA THR A 193 10.13 14.75 2.23
C THR A 193 8.83 14.37 2.93
N LEU A 194 8.71 13.12 3.40
CA LEU A 194 7.51 12.67 4.12
C LEU A 194 7.27 13.48 5.40
N ARG A 195 8.32 13.78 6.18
CA ARG A 195 8.20 14.60 7.40
C ARG A 195 7.61 15.97 7.12
N VAL A 196 8.18 16.67 6.13
CA VAL A 196 7.69 17.99 5.74
C VAL A 196 6.27 17.88 5.17
N ALA A 197 6.01 16.94 4.26
CA ALA A 197 4.68 16.77 3.67
C ALA A 197 3.58 16.50 4.71
N LYS A 198 3.83 15.58 5.65
CA LYS A 198 2.90 15.27 6.75
C LYS A 198 2.69 16.44 7.69
N SER A 199 3.74 17.19 8.04
CA SER A 199 3.57 18.36 8.92
C SER A 199 2.76 19.48 8.25
N PHE A 200 2.88 19.66 6.94
CA PHE A 200 2.07 20.60 6.18
C PHE A 200 0.61 20.12 5.99
N ARG A 201 0.39 18.81 5.81
CA ARG A 201 -0.94 18.21 5.58
C ARG A 201 -1.11 16.95 6.43
N PRO A 202 -1.36 17.09 7.75
CA PRO A 202 -1.43 15.96 8.68
C PRO A 202 -2.69 15.09 8.49
N LYS A 203 -3.71 15.63 7.82
CA LYS A 203 -4.96 14.93 7.52
C LYS A 203 -4.94 14.15 6.20
N HIS A 204 -3.85 14.24 5.45
CA HIS A 204 -3.62 13.39 4.30
C HIS A 204 -2.76 12.20 4.70
N VAL A 205 -3.06 11.03 4.15
CA VAL A 205 -2.18 9.88 4.25
C VAL A 205 -1.17 9.88 3.11
N TRP A 206 0.10 9.91 3.50
CA TRP A 206 1.27 10.04 2.66
C TRP A 206 2.00 8.72 2.50
N GLY A 207 2.47 8.46 1.29
CA GLY A 207 3.30 7.31 0.96
C GLY A 207 3.80 7.38 -0.48
N PHE A 208 4.73 6.49 -0.81
CA PHE A 208 5.28 6.40 -2.16
C PHE A 208 4.56 5.34 -2.98
N TYR A 209 4.18 5.70 -4.21
CA TYR A 209 3.70 4.74 -5.20
C TYR A 209 4.75 3.65 -5.47
N LEU A 210 4.28 2.43 -5.77
CA LEU A 210 5.02 1.16 -5.88
C LEU A 210 5.46 0.50 -4.59
N PHE A 211 5.52 1.20 -3.45
CA PHE A 211 6.13 0.63 -2.26
C PHE A 211 5.11 0.00 -1.29
N PRO A 212 5.40 -1.23 -0.78
CA PRO A 212 6.51 -2.11 -1.17
C PRO A 212 6.26 -2.79 -2.53
N ASP A 213 7.36 -3.14 -3.22
CA ASP A 213 7.31 -4.00 -4.39
C ASP A 213 7.73 -5.43 -4.01
N CYS A 214 7.10 -6.41 -4.64
CA CYS A 214 7.31 -7.83 -4.46
C CYS A 214 8.28 -8.42 -5.50
N TYR A 215 8.45 -7.75 -6.66
CA TYR A 215 9.28 -8.20 -7.78
C TYR A 215 9.02 -9.64 -8.26
N ASN A 216 7.79 -10.14 -8.10
CA ASN A 216 7.33 -11.47 -8.49
C ASN A 216 7.00 -11.59 -10.00
N HIS A 217 7.87 -11.09 -10.88
CA HIS A 217 7.63 -10.97 -12.32
C HIS A 217 8.09 -12.17 -13.16
N ASP A 218 8.52 -13.27 -12.52
CA ASP A 218 9.03 -14.46 -13.21
C ASP A 218 7.93 -15.32 -13.86
N TYR A 219 6.66 -14.92 -13.75
CA TYR A 219 5.52 -15.54 -14.45
C TYR A 219 5.73 -15.67 -15.96
N SER A 220 6.48 -14.76 -16.58
CA SER A 220 6.76 -14.80 -18.02
C SER A 220 7.72 -15.92 -18.41
N LYS A 221 8.53 -16.41 -17.45
CA LYS A 221 9.53 -17.48 -17.66
C LYS A 221 9.03 -18.82 -17.12
N ASN A 222 8.26 -18.79 -16.03
CA ASN A 222 7.92 -19.96 -15.23
C ASN A 222 6.40 -20.20 -15.16
N LYS A 223 5.66 -20.02 -16.26
CA LYS A 223 4.18 -19.97 -16.25
C LYS A 223 3.52 -21.14 -15.51
N GLU A 224 4.02 -22.36 -15.67
CA GLU A 224 3.44 -23.56 -15.06
C GLU A 224 3.78 -23.72 -13.58
N SER A 225 5.02 -23.39 -13.19
CA SER A 225 5.52 -23.50 -11.81
C SER A 225 5.37 -22.20 -11.00
N TYR A 226 4.78 -21.16 -11.59
CA TYR A 226 4.66 -19.85 -10.95
C TYR A 226 3.83 -19.91 -9.66
N THR A 227 4.45 -19.50 -8.56
CA THR A 227 3.83 -19.49 -7.22
C THR A 227 3.25 -18.13 -6.84
N GLY A 228 3.68 -17.05 -7.51
CA GLY A 228 3.37 -15.69 -7.12
C GLY A 228 4.27 -15.11 -6.03
N GLN A 229 5.01 -15.95 -5.28
CA GLN A 229 5.72 -15.52 -4.08
C GLN A 229 6.75 -14.43 -4.37
N CYS A 230 6.83 -13.43 -3.48
CA CYS A 230 7.93 -12.48 -3.51
C CYS A 230 9.24 -13.21 -3.20
N PRO A 231 10.31 -13.02 -3.99
CA PRO A 231 11.61 -13.61 -3.67
C PRO A 231 12.07 -13.19 -2.27
N ASP A 232 12.68 -14.11 -1.51
CA ASP A 232 13.07 -13.84 -0.11
C ASP A 232 14.06 -12.68 0.03
N VAL A 233 14.94 -12.50 -0.97
CA VAL A 233 15.84 -11.35 -1.06
C VAL A 233 15.07 -10.03 -1.14
N GLU A 234 13.91 -10.02 -1.78
CA GLU A 234 13.09 -8.81 -1.94
C GLU A 234 12.31 -8.49 -0.68
N LYS A 235 11.83 -9.51 0.04
CA LYS A 235 11.26 -9.34 1.38
C LYS A 235 12.30 -8.79 2.36
N THR A 236 13.54 -9.30 2.29
CA THR A 236 14.67 -8.80 3.09
C THR A 236 15.01 -7.35 2.76
N ARG A 237 15.04 -6.99 1.47
CA ARG A 237 15.24 -5.59 1.02
C ARG A 237 14.09 -4.69 1.46
N ASN A 238 12.86 -5.19 1.49
CA ASN A 238 11.73 -4.44 2.04
C ASN A 238 11.89 -4.26 3.56
N ASP A 239 12.39 -5.25 4.30
CA ASP A 239 12.68 -5.08 5.74
C ASP A 239 13.76 -4.02 5.99
N GLN A 240 14.77 -3.88 5.12
CA GLN A 240 15.80 -2.83 5.19
C GLN A 240 15.23 -1.41 5.03
N LEU A 241 14.06 -1.27 4.42
CA LEU A 241 13.33 -0.01 4.27
C LEU A 241 12.44 0.33 5.47
N ALA A 242 12.67 -0.29 6.64
CA ALA A 242 11.96 0.01 7.90
C ALA A 242 11.81 1.52 8.18
N TRP A 243 12.84 2.31 7.84
CA TRP A 243 12.84 3.76 7.98
C TRP A 243 11.81 4.48 7.11
N LEU A 244 11.49 3.93 5.93
CA LEU A 244 10.49 4.47 5.02
C LEU A 244 9.09 4.19 5.56
N TRP A 245 8.86 2.94 5.96
CA TRP A 245 7.57 2.48 6.48
C TRP A 245 7.15 3.22 7.74
N ARG A 246 8.09 3.44 8.66
CA ARG A 246 7.84 4.20 9.89
C ARG A 246 7.45 5.65 9.61
N GLU A 247 7.96 6.23 8.53
CA GLU A 247 7.67 7.61 8.16
C GLU A 247 6.42 7.74 7.28
N SER A 248 6.02 6.70 6.57
CA SER A 248 4.77 6.64 5.81
C SER A 248 3.54 6.65 6.72
N THR A 249 2.40 7.07 6.17
CA THR A 249 1.07 6.96 6.82
C THR A 249 0.07 6.14 6.01
N ALA A 250 0.48 5.67 4.82
CA ALA A 250 -0.17 4.63 4.03
C ALA A 250 0.85 3.90 3.14
N LEU A 251 0.48 2.73 2.60
CA LEU A 251 1.25 2.00 1.59
C LEU A 251 0.49 2.00 0.25
N TYR A 252 1.22 2.16 -0.85
CA TYR A 252 0.67 2.27 -2.21
C TYR A 252 1.31 1.28 -3.19
N PRO A 253 1.20 -0.04 -2.94
CA PRO A 253 1.75 -1.05 -3.84
C PRO A 253 0.99 -1.05 -5.17
N SER A 254 1.70 -1.20 -6.29
CA SER A 254 1.06 -1.43 -7.59
C SER A 254 0.79 -2.92 -7.78
N ILE A 255 -0.40 -3.26 -8.28
CA ILE A 255 -0.81 -4.64 -8.61
C ILE A 255 -1.23 -4.76 -10.09
N TYR A 256 -0.69 -3.89 -10.95
CA TYR A 256 -1.09 -3.86 -12.35
C TYR A 256 -0.83 -5.20 -13.04
N LEU A 257 -1.84 -5.70 -13.76
CA LEU A 257 -1.75 -6.97 -14.46
C LEU A 257 -1.17 -6.81 -15.87
N ASP A 258 -0.19 -7.64 -16.20
CA ASP A 258 0.24 -7.85 -17.58
C ASP A 258 -0.78 -8.69 -18.35
N ALA A 259 -0.95 -8.41 -19.64
CA ALA A 259 -1.84 -9.17 -20.52
C ALA A 259 -1.45 -10.67 -20.58
N LEU A 260 -0.20 -11.03 -20.28
CA LEU A 260 0.23 -12.43 -20.14
C LEU A 260 -0.45 -13.17 -18.97
N LEU A 261 -0.94 -12.44 -17.97
CA LEU A 261 -1.66 -12.98 -16.83
C LEU A 261 -3.18 -13.02 -17.04
N ALA A 262 -3.69 -12.43 -18.13
CA ALA A 262 -5.11 -12.21 -18.36
C ALA A 262 -5.93 -13.50 -18.21
N SER A 263 -6.90 -13.46 -17.30
CA SER A 263 -7.85 -14.53 -17.00
C SER A 263 -7.19 -15.86 -16.63
N THR A 264 -6.01 -15.82 -15.99
CA THR A 264 -5.31 -17.02 -15.51
C THR A 264 -5.29 -17.10 -13.99
N PRO A 265 -5.17 -18.29 -13.39
CA PRO A 265 -4.92 -18.42 -11.94
C PRO A 265 -3.66 -17.67 -11.46
N ASN A 266 -2.70 -17.44 -12.36
CA ASN A 266 -1.47 -16.72 -12.05
C ASN A 266 -1.71 -15.22 -11.84
N SER A 267 -2.78 -14.61 -12.38
CA SER A 267 -3.13 -13.22 -12.04
C SER A 267 -3.42 -13.10 -10.56
N ARG A 268 -4.20 -14.03 -9.99
CA ARG A 268 -4.50 -14.07 -8.56
C ARG A 268 -3.24 -14.29 -7.72
N LYS A 269 -2.40 -15.27 -8.09
CA LYS A 269 -1.13 -15.51 -7.37
C LYS A 269 -0.23 -14.27 -7.36
N PHE A 270 -0.12 -13.59 -8.51
CA PHE A 270 0.66 -12.36 -8.65
C PHE A 270 0.14 -11.25 -7.72
N VAL A 271 -1.17 -10.97 -7.74
CA VAL A 271 -1.77 -9.93 -6.90
C VAL A 271 -1.70 -10.31 -5.42
N ARG A 272 -2.12 -11.53 -5.07
CA ARG A 272 -2.14 -12.05 -3.69
C ARG A 272 -0.81 -11.83 -2.99
N ALA A 273 0.30 -12.21 -3.63
CA ALA A 273 1.62 -12.05 -3.03
C ALA A 273 2.02 -10.58 -2.83
N ARG A 274 1.66 -9.69 -3.76
CA ARG A 274 1.94 -8.25 -3.66
C ARG A 274 1.15 -7.59 -2.54
N VAL A 275 -0.14 -7.93 -2.43
CA VAL A 275 -1.00 -7.46 -1.34
C VAL A 275 -0.49 -8.01 0.00
N MET A 276 -0.18 -9.31 0.08
CA MET A 276 0.32 -9.93 1.31
C MET A 276 1.66 -9.35 1.77
N GLU A 277 2.55 -8.98 0.86
CA GLU A 277 3.80 -8.29 1.23
C GLU A 277 3.52 -6.89 1.78
N ALA A 278 2.59 -6.15 1.18
CA ALA A 278 2.16 -4.85 1.73
C ALA A 278 1.50 -4.99 3.11
N MET A 279 0.63 -5.99 3.31
CA MET A 279 0.02 -6.28 4.61
C MET A 279 1.07 -6.67 5.66
N ARG A 280 2.08 -7.48 5.28
CA ARG A 280 3.20 -7.84 6.15
C ARG A 280 3.99 -6.61 6.61
N ILE A 281 4.31 -5.70 5.68
CA ILE A 281 5.03 -4.46 6.00
C ILE A 281 4.18 -3.53 6.86
N SER A 282 2.88 -3.41 6.53
CA SER A 282 1.91 -2.58 7.25
C SER A 282 1.88 -2.90 8.75
N GLN A 283 1.90 -4.17 9.12
CA GLN A 283 1.86 -4.61 10.52
C GLN A 283 3.17 -4.37 11.29
N ARG A 284 4.33 -4.36 10.61
CA ARG A 284 5.61 -4.53 11.29
C ARG A 284 6.26 -3.23 11.78
N HIS A 285 6.21 -2.15 11.00
CA HIS A 285 7.18 -1.06 11.15
C HIS A 285 6.63 0.28 11.66
N HIS A 286 5.32 0.52 11.60
CA HIS A 286 4.71 1.74 12.13
C HIS A 286 4.33 1.55 13.60
N ASP A 287 4.51 2.58 14.41
CA ASP A 287 4.23 2.56 15.84
C ASP A 287 2.72 2.80 16.07
N GLY A 288 2.09 2.03 16.96
CA GLY A 288 0.69 2.21 17.35
C GLY A 288 -0.38 1.56 16.46
N TYR A 289 -0.20 1.48 15.14
CA TYR A 289 -1.19 0.88 14.23
C TYR A 289 -0.57 0.29 12.96
N SER A 290 -1.35 -0.52 12.25
CA SER A 290 -1.02 -1.06 10.93
C SER A 290 -1.39 -0.07 9.82
N LEU A 291 -0.44 0.24 8.95
CA LEU A 291 -0.61 1.21 7.87
C LEU A 291 -1.75 0.80 6.93
N PRO A 292 -2.68 1.70 6.57
CA PRO A 292 -3.69 1.40 5.56
C PRO A 292 -3.01 1.16 4.20
N VAL A 293 -3.40 0.07 3.53
CA VAL A 293 -2.87 -0.33 2.21
C VAL A 293 -3.87 0.06 1.13
N PHE A 294 -3.47 0.92 0.20
CA PHE A 294 -4.28 1.30 -0.96
C PHE A 294 -3.59 0.79 -2.23
N VAL A 295 -4.13 -0.28 -2.81
CA VAL A 295 -3.52 -0.91 -3.98
C VAL A 295 -3.74 -0.07 -5.23
N TYR A 296 -2.70 0.18 -6.01
CA TYR A 296 -2.83 0.77 -7.34
C TYR A 296 -3.17 -0.33 -8.34
N THR A 297 -4.32 -0.19 -9.01
CA THR A 297 -4.78 -1.06 -10.10
C THR A 297 -5.07 -0.24 -11.36
N ARG A 298 -5.36 -0.90 -12.48
CA ARG A 298 -5.77 -0.27 -13.74
C ARG A 298 -7.13 -0.82 -14.16
N PRO A 299 -7.93 -0.06 -14.93
CA PRO A 299 -9.12 -0.61 -15.57
C PRO A 299 -8.77 -1.55 -16.75
N THR A 300 -7.51 -1.53 -17.21
CA THR A 300 -6.98 -2.34 -18.33
C THR A 300 -5.69 -3.07 -17.94
N TYR A 301 -5.30 -4.07 -18.74
CA TYR A 301 -3.97 -4.68 -18.63
C TYR A 301 -2.87 -3.67 -18.98
N ILE A 302 -1.66 -3.79 -18.41
CA ILE A 302 -0.55 -2.89 -18.73
C ILE A 302 -0.19 -2.97 -20.21
N ARG A 303 0.16 -1.82 -20.79
CA ARG A 303 0.58 -1.66 -22.20
C ARG A 303 -0.51 -1.98 -23.23
N LYS A 304 -1.74 -2.26 -22.80
CA LYS A 304 -2.92 -2.46 -23.65
C LYS A 304 -4.11 -1.66 -23.11
N LEU A 305 -5.05 -1.34 -23.99
CA LEU A 305 -6.34 -0.75 -23.61
C LEU A 305 -7.45 -1.80 -23.43
N ASP A 306 -7.06 -3.08 -23.41
CA ASP A 306 -7.95 -4.21 -23.13
C ASP A 306 -8.39 -4.15 -21.65
N VAL A 307 -9.69 -3.98 -21.41
CA VAL A 307 -10.25 -3.90 -20.07
C VAL A 307 -10.08 -5.21 -19.29
N LEU A 308 -9.96 -5.13 -17.96
CA LEU A 308 -9.85 -6.33 -17.14
C LEU A 308 -11.15 -7.15 -17.22
N SER A 309 -11.02 -8.47 -17.42
CA SER A 309 -12.17 -9.38 -17.36
C SER A 309 -12.76 -9.44 -15.94
N GLN A 310 -13.98 -9.94 -15.80
CA GLN A 310 -14.58 -10.20 -14.49
C GLN A 310 -13.69 -11.07 -13.58
N SER A 311 -13.03 -12.10 -14.14
CA SER A 311 -12.14 -12.97 -13.37
C SER A 311 -10.91 -12.22 -12.86
N ASP A 312 -10.39 -11.26 -13.61
CA ASP A 312 -9.27 -10.43 -13.17
C ASP A 312 -9.68 -9.28 -12.26
N LEU A 313 -10.93 -8.79 -12.34
CA LEU A 313 -11.50 -7.92 -11.30
C LEU A 313 -11.56 -8.65 -9.94
N ILE A 314 -11.90 -9.95 -9.96
CA ILE A 314 -11.83 -10.81 -8.78
C ILE A 314 -10.39 -10.99 -8.31
N SER A 315 -9.47 -11.33 -9.21
CA SER A 315 -8.05 -11.52 -8.87
C SER A 315 -7.34 -10.24 -8.44
N THR A 316 -7.88 -9.05 -8.73
CA THR A 316 -7.29 -7.76 -8.34
C THR A 316 -8.01 -7.15 -7.13
N ILE A 317 -9.18 -6.57 -7.35
CA ILE A 317 -9.94 -5.81 -6.35
C ILE A 317 -10.54 -6.75 -5.31
N GLY A 318 -11.14 -7.86 -5.75
CA GLY A 318 -11.71 -8.86 -4.85
C GLY A 318 -10.68 -9.47 -3.90
N GLU A 319 -9.55 -9.88 -4.45
CA GLU A 319 -8.42 -10.42 -3.69
C GLU A 319 -7.89 -9.38 -2.69
N SER A 320 -7.76 -8.11 -3.11
CA SER A 320 -7.30 -7.03 -2.22
C SER A 320 -8.25 -6.75 -1.07
N ALA A 321 -9.56 -6.70 -1.34
CA ALA A 321 -10.58 -6.50 -0.30
C ALA A 321 -10.62 -7.69 0.68
N ALA A 322 -10.56 -8.92 0.18
CA ALA A 322 -10.59 -10.13 1.00
C ALA A 322 -9.35 -10.24 1.91
N LEU A 323 -8.20 -9.72 1.48
CA LEU A 323 -6.95 -9.68 2.26
C LEU A 323 -6.86 -8.48 3.22
N GLY A 324 -7.89 -7.63 3.30
CA GLY A 324 -7.95 -6.54 4.26
C GLY A 324 -7.27 -5.24 3.83
N ALA A 325 -7.00 -5.05 2.53
CA ALA A 325 -6.56 -3.75 2.03
C ALA A 325 -7.59 -2.66 2.38
N ALA A 326 -7.13 -1.42 2.56
CA ALA A 326 -7.99 -0.28 2.84
C ALA A 326 -8.72 0.26 1.60
N GLY A 327 -8.21 -0.03 0.42
CA GLY A 327 -8.88 0.33 -0.82
C GLY A 327 -8.09 0.01 -2.07
N ALA A 328 -8.70 0.33 -3.21
CA ALA A 328 -8.10 0.25 -4.53
C ALA A 328 -8.19 1.60 -5.25
N ILE A 329 -7.10 1.97 -5.92
CA ILE A 329 -6.99 3.19 -6.72
C ILE A 329 -6.83 2.78 -8.17
N PHE A 330 -7.82 3.08 -9.00
CA PHE A 330 -7.68 2.96 -10.45
C PHE A 330 -6.83 4.10 -10.97
N TRP A 331 -5.73 3.76 -11.63
CA TRP A 331 -4.87 4.75 -12.29
C TRP A 331 -4.85 4.51 -13.79
N GLY A 332 -4.65 5.59 -14.54
CA GLY A 332 -4.40 5.51 -15.96
C GLY A 332 -3.51 6.65 -16.44
N ASP A 333 -2.84 6.41 -17.57
CA ASP A 333 -2.05 7.39 -18.29
C ASP A 333 -2.89 8.15 -19.32
N ALA A 334 -2.24 9.04 -20.08
CA ALA A 334 -2.93 9.87 -21.07
C ALA A 334 -3.56 9.06 -22.22
N ASP A 335 -3.16 7.80 -22.45
CA ASP A 335 -3.70 6.99 -23.56
C ASP A 335 -5.19 6.70 -23.37
N PHE A 336 -5.68 6.70 -22.12
CA PHE A 336 -7.11 6.53 -21.78
C PHE A 336 -8.03 7.64 -22.32
N THR A 337 -7.47 8.76 -22.77
CA THR A 337 -8.22 9.89 -23.36
C THR A 337 -7.71 10.29 -24.73
N LYS A 338 -7.02 9.37 -25.41
CA LYS A 338 -6.41 9.63 -26.71
C LYS A 338 -7.45 9.90 -27.80
N ASN A 339 -8.58 9.20 -27.78
CA ASN A 339 -9.65 9.32 -28.77
C ASN A 339 -11.03 8.97 -28.17
N ARG A 340 -12.08 9.23 -28.96
CA ARG A 340 -13.47 8.95 -28.59
C ARG A 340 -13.72 7.49 -28.26
N ASP A 341 -13.14 6.56 -29.02
CA ASP A 341 -13.38 5.12 -28.87
C ASP A 341 -12.84 4.61 -27.53
N THR A 342 -11.65 5.05 -27.11
CA THR A 342 -11.10 4.70 -25.78
C THR A 342 -11.97 5.24 -24.65
N CYS A 343 -12.44 6.50 -24.76
CA CYS A 343 -13.40 7.04 -23.79
C CYS A 343 -14.71 6.24 -23.76
N GLN A 344 -15.21 5.81 -24.92
CA GLN A 344 -16.43 5.01 -25.02
C GLN A 344 -16.23 3.61 -24.40
N ILE A 345 -15.09 2.95 -24.66
CA ILE A 345 -14.75 1.66 -24.04
C ILE A 345 -14.77 1.76 -22.51
N LEU A 346 -14.19 2.82 -21.94
CA LEU A 346 -14.21 3.02 -20.49
C LEU A 346 -15.62 3.29 -19.96
N LYS A 347 -16.40 4.09 -20.69
CA LYS A 347 -17.81 4.35 -20.35
C LYS A 347 -18.60 3.04 -20.35
N ASP A 348 -18.51 2.26 -21.41
CA ASP A 348 -19.25 1.00 -21.55
C ASP A 348 -18.78 0.00 -20.50
N TYR A 349 -17.49 -0.10 -20.23
CA TYR A 349 -16.96 -0.99 -19.19
C TYR A 349 -17.46 -0.63 -17.78
N LEU A 350 -17.52 0.68 -17.47
CA LEU A 350 -18.00 1.18 -16.19
C LEU A 350 -19.53 1.06 -16.05
N GLU A 351 -20.27 1.42 -17.09
CA GLU A 351 -21.72 1.61 -17.01
C GLU A 351 -22.54 0.42 -17.49
N GLU A 352 -22.07 -0.33 -18.48
CA GLU A 352 -22.76 -1.49 -19.06
C GLU A 352 -22.10 -2.82 -18.69
N GLY A 353 -20.78 -2.78 -18.53
CA GLY A 353 -19.91 -3.93 -18.33
C GLY A 353 -19.74 -4.33 -16.86
N ASP A 354 -18.64 -5.04 -16.60
CA ASP A 354 -18.41 -5.71 -15.33
C ASP A 354 -17.94 -4.77 -14.22
N LEU A 355 -17.25 -3.67 -14.56
CA LEU A 355 -16.56 -2.85 -13.56
C LEU A 355 -17.51 -2.24 -12.55
N GLY A 356 -18.56 -1.55 -13.01
CA GLY A 356 -19.49 -0.87 -12.10
C GLY A 356 -20.23 -1.82 -11.18
N ARG A 357 -20.74 -2.92 -11.74
CA ARG A 357 -21.42 -3.99 -10.97
C ARG A 357 -20.49 -4.63 -9.95
N TYR A 358 -19.24 -4.88 -10.34
CA TYR A 358 -18.26 -5.50 -9.47
C TYR A 358 -17.85 -4.59 -8.31
N ILE A 359 -17.64 -3.30 -8.55
CA ILE A 359 -17.34 -2.31 -7.50
C ILE A 359 -18.45 -2.30 -6.45
N VAL A 360 -19.72 -2.23 -6.85
CA VAL A 360 -20.84 -2.25 -5.89
C VAL A 360 -20.90 -3.56 -5.13
N ASN A 361 -20.69 -4.69 -5.79
CA ASN A 361 -20.68 -6.00 -5.15
C ASN A 361 -19.62 -6.07 -4.04
N VAL A 362 -18.35 -5.81 -4.35
CA VAL A 362 -17.25 -5.96 -3.38
C VAL A 362 -17.32 -4.92 -2.25
N THR A 363 -17.64 -3.66 -2.57
CA THR A 363 -17.70 -2.60 -1.55
C THR A 363 -18.88 -2.79 -0.58
N THR A 364 -20.04 -3.19 -1.10
CA THR A 364 -21.21 -3.48 -0.24
C THR A 364 -20.97 -4.72 0.61
N ALA A 365 -20.39 -5.79 0.05
CA ALA A 365 -20.07 -7.00 0.80
C ALA A 365 -19.04 -6.72 1.93
N ALA A 366 -18.02 -5.90 1.65
CA ALA A 366 -17.06 -5.47 2.67
C ALA A 366 -17.73 -4.66 3.79
N GLN A 367 -18.62 -3.72 3.44
CA GLN A 367 -19.39 -2.93 4.40
C GLN A 367 -20.28 -3.82 5.28
N LEU A 368 -21.04 -4.73 4.67
CA LEU A 368 -21.92 -5.66 5.39
C LEU A 368 -21.14 -6.59 6.31
N CYS A 369 -19.97 -7.08 5.87
CA CYS A 369 -19.12 -7.90 6.72
C CYS A 369 -18.60 -7.10 7.93
N SER A 370 -18.13 -5.88 7.70
CA SER A 370 -17.69 -4.98 8.77
C SER A 370 -18.78 -4.75 9.83
N THR A 371 -20.00 -4.42 9.41
CA THR A 371 -21.11 -4.17 10.35
C THR A 371 -21.61 -5.44 11.03
N THR A 372 -21.59 -6.59 10.34
CA THR A 372 -22.20 -7.83 10.85
C THR A 372 -21.26 -8.65 11.74
N LEU A 373 -19.96 -8.66 11.41
CA LEU A 373 -18.97 -9.42 12.17
C LEU A 373 -18.14 -8.55 13.11
N CYS A 374 -17.92 -7.28 12.75
CA CYS A 374 -16.95 -6.41 13.40
C CYS A 374 -17.60 -5.17 14.03
N GLU A 375 -18.92 -5.18 14.26
CA GLU A 375 -19.70 -4.06 14.84
C GLU A 375 -19.54 -2.72 14.09
N GLY A 376 -19.05 -2.73 12.84
CA GLY A 376 -18.69 -1.52 12.09
C GLY A 376 -17.38 -0.86 12.57
N HIS A 377 -16.66 -1.51 13.48
CA HIS A 377 -15.45 -1.06 14.15
C HIS A 377 -14.19 -1.83 13.71
N GLY A 378 -14.29 -2.57 12.62
CA GLY A 378 -13.17 -3.26 11.99
C GLY A 378 -13.45 -3.64 10.55
N ARG A 379 -12.40 -4.08 9.85
CA ARG A 379 -12.50 -4.65 8.50
C ARG A 379 -12.45 -6.17 8.57
N CYS A 380 -13.09 -6.85 7.63
CA CYS A 380 -13.01 -8.30 7.53
C CYS A 380 -11.76 -8.74 6.75
N LEU A 381 -10.99 -9.66 7.31
CA LEU A 381 -9.83 -10.31 6.69
C LEU A 381 -10.10 -11.80 6.51
N ARG A 382 -9.74 -12.33 5.35
CA ARG A 382 -9.79 -13.76 5.05
C ARG A 382 -8.88 -14.51 6.02
N LYS A 383 -9.41 -15.53 6.69
CA LYS A 383 -8.67 -16.32 7.68
C LYS A 383 -7.53 -17.12 7.04
N ASP A 384 -7.81 -17.82 5.95
CA ASP A 384 -6.79 -18.49 5.15
C ASP A 384 -6.40 -17.60 3.96
N SER A 385 -5.27 -16.93 4.08
CA SER A 385 -4.74 -16.06 3.03
C SER A 385 -4.51 -16.76 1.68
N THR A 386 -4.52 -18.09 1.62
CA THR A 386 -4.35 -18.87 0.38
C THR A 386 -5.66 -19.41 -0.22
N ALA A 387 -6.77 -19.37 0.53
CA ALA A 387 -8.07 -19.83 0.06
C ALA A 387 -8.69 -18.88 -0.98
N ASP A 388 -9.45 -19.43 -1.93
CA ASP A 388 -10.15 -18.66 -2.97
C ASP A 388 -11.56 -18.25 -2.53
N VAL A 389 -11.64 -17.58 -1.38
CA VAL A 389 -12.88 -17.01 -0.84
C VAL A 389 -12.79 -15.49 -0.82
N PHE A 390 -13.91 -14.82 -1.13
CA PHE A 390 -13.97 -13.39 -1.38
C PHE A 390 -15.15 -12.73 -0.66
N LEU A 391 -15.07 -11.42 -0.46
CA LEU A 391 -16.19 -10.61 0.03
C LEU A 391 -17.08 -10.24 -1.15
N HIS A 392 -18.04 -11.10 -1.49
CA HIS A 392 -19.03 -10.87 -2.54
C HIS A 392 -20.45 -11.00 -2.02
N LEU A 393 -21.37 -10.26 -2.63
CA LEU A 393 -22.81 -10.40 -2.38
C LEU A 393 -23.31 -11.70 -3.01
N ASN A 394 -24.07 -12.47 -2.24
CA ASN A 394 -24.76 -13.66 -2.73
C ASN A 394 -25.97 -13.27 -3.59
N SER A 395 -26.04 -13.77 -4.82
CA SER A 395 -27.10 -13.45 -5.78
C SER A 395 -28.48 -13.99 -5.39
N THR A 396 -28.58 -14.93 -4.44
CA THR A 396 -29.88 -15.35 -3.89
C THR A 396 -30.41 -14.41 -2.82
N SER A 397 -29.53 -13.63 -2.18
CA SER A 397 -29.87 -12.72 -1.08
C SER A 397 -29.90 -11.26 -1.50
N PHE A 398 -29.19 -10.92 -2.58
CA PHE A 398 -29.05 -9.55 -3.08
C PHE A 398 -29.28 -9.48 -4.58
N GLN A 399 -29.89 -8.37 -5.00
CA GLN A 399 -30.02 -7.97 -6.39
C GLN A 399 -29.29 -6.64 -6.60
N LEU A 400 -28.47 -6.57 -7.65
CA LEU A 400 -27.91 -5.30 -8.09
C LEU A 400 -28.93 -4.59 -8.98
N ARG A 401 -29.27 -3.37 -8.61
CA ARG A 401 -30.13 -2.46 -9.39
C ARG A 401 -29.27 -1.44 -10.11
N ARG A 402 -29.77 -1.01 -11.25
CA ARG A 402 -29.17 0.07 -12.04
C ARG A 402 -30.04 1.31 -11.92
N ARG A 403 -29.43 2.49 -11.89
CA ARG A 403 -30.16 3.75 -11.91
C ARG A 403 -31.05 3.87 -13.13
N ASP A 404 -32.31 4.20 -12.87
CA ASP A 404 -33.35 4.46 -13.84
C ASP A 404 -34.00 5.83 -13.58
N ALA A 405 -35.02 6.17 -14.37
CA ALA A 405 -35.72 7.45 -14.26
C ALA A 405 -36.54 7.59 -12.96
N GLU A 406 -36.87 6.48 -12.31
CA GLU A 406 -37.63 6.47 -11.05
C GLU A 406 -36.71 6.75 -9.85
N HIS A 407 -35.40 6.49 -9.99
CA HIS A 407 -34.41 6.63 -8.92
C HIS A 407 -33.23 7.55 -9.31
N PRO A 408 -33.47 8.79 -9.77
CA PRO A 408 -32.42 9.66 -10.31
C PRO A 408 -31.33 10.05 -9.30
N GLU A 409 -31.63 9.96 -7.99
CA GLU A 409 -30.72 10.28 -6.89
C GLU A 409 -29.75 9.16 -6.53
N LYS A 410 -29.98 7.94 -7.02
CA LYS A 410 -29.10 6.80 -6.73
C LYS A 410 -27.77 6.92 -7.44
N ALA A 411 -26.77 6.19 -6.93
CA ALA A 411 -25.57 5.91 -7.71
C ALA A 411 -25.92 5.03 -8.92
N LEU A 412 -25.03 4.98 -9.91
CA LEU A 412 -25.21 4.23 -11.16
C LEU A 412 -25.70 2.79 -10.94
N TYR A 413 -25.19 2.14 -9.88
CA TYR A 413 -25.63 0.86 -9.39
C TYR A 413 -25.75 0.90 -7.86
N TRP A 414 -26.69 0.12 -7.30
CA TRP A 414 -26.77 -0.16 -5.86
C TRP A 414 -27.21 -1.61 -5.62
N ALA A 415 -27.01 -2.09 -4.40
CA ALA A 415 -27.46 -3.42 -3.98
C ALA A 415 -28.72 -3.31 -3.12
N GLU A 416 -29.69 -4.18 -3.38
CA GLU A 416 -30.88 -4.38 -2.55
C GLU A 416 -30.89 -5.80 -2.01
N GLY A 417 -31.23 -5.95 -0.73
CA GLY A 417 -31.26 -7.26 -0.08
C GLY A 417 -30.78 -7.19 1.36
N LYS A 418 -30.65 -8.36 1.98
CA LYS A 418 -30.13 -8.52 3.33
C LYS A 418 -29.36 -9.83 3.43
N LEU A 419 -28.35 -9.88 4.30
CA LEU A 419 -27.63 -11.13 4.55
C LEU A 419 -28.59 -12.18 5.11
N SER A 420 -28.61 -13.34 4.48
CA SER A 420 -29.29 -14.53 5.02
C SER A 420 -28.45 -15.15 6.15
N PRO A 421 -29.04 -16.03 6.98
CA PRO A 421 -28.26 -16.80 7.96
C PRO A 421 -27.10 -17.59 7.34
N ALA A 422 -27.28 -18.11 6.11
CA ALA A 422 -26.24 -18.81 5.37
C ALA A 422 -25.09 -17.88 4.96
N ASP A 423 -25.40 -16.64 4.55
CA ASP A 423 -24.36 -15.66 4.21
C ASP A 423 -23.55 -15.26 5.46
N ILE A 424 -24.23 -15.05 6.59
CA ILE A 424 -23.55 -14.73 7.87
C ILE A 424 -22.65 -15.90 8.29
N LEU A 425 -23.13 -17.14 8.15
CA LEU A 425 -22.32 -18.33 8.45
C LEU A 425 -21.10 -18.43 7.53
N PHE A 426 -21.25 -18.13 6.23
CA PHE A 426 -20.14 -18.08 5.28
C PHE A 426 -19.10 -17.05 5.73
N LEU A 427 -19.53 -15.82 6.06
CA LEU A 427 -18.64 -14.77 6.55
C LEU A 427 -17.91 -15.20 7.83
N ARG A 428 -18.63 -15.75 8.83
CA ARG A 428 -18.02 -16.23 10.09
C ARG A 428 -17.06 -17.38 9.89
N THR A 429 -17.30 -18.24 8.91
CA THR A 429 -16.44 -19.37 8.59
C THR A 429 -15.11 -18.89 8.01
N HIS A 430 -15.17 -17.98 7.04
CA HIS A 430 -14.03 -17.63 6.19
C HIS A 430 -13.30 -16.33 6.56
N PHE A 431 -13.92 -15.44 7.33
CA PHE A 431 -13.38 -14.13 7.68
C PHE A 431 -13.31 -13.91 9.18
N HIS A 432 -12.37 -13.07 9.61
CA HIS A 432 -12.24 -12.57 10.97
C HIS A 432 -12.07 -11.05 10.95
N CYS A 433 -12.21 -10.41 12.11
CA CYS A 433 -12.10 -8.96 12.21
C CYS A 433 -10.67 -8.50 12.48
N HIS A 434 -10.25 -7.49 11.71
CA HIS A 434 -9.10 -6.66 12.01
C HIS A 434 -9.61 -5.30 12.47
N CYS A 435 -9.56 -5.06 13.78
CA CYS A 435 -10.21 -3.90 14.39
C CYS A 435 -9.52 -2.60 14.05
N TYR A 436 -10.30 -1.52 13.95
CA TYR A 436 -9.75 -0.18 13.83
C TYR A 436 -9.09 0.25 15.14
N GLN A 437 -8.25 1.29 15.07
CA GLN A 437 -7.74 1.97 16.26
C GLN A 437 -8.89 2.30 17.21
N ASP A 438 -8.60 2.21 18.50
CA ASP A 438 -9.56 2.40 19.60
C ASP A 438 -10.61 1.28 19.74
N TRP A 439 -10.46 0.15 19.03
CA TRP A 439 -11.34 -1.01 19.15
C TRP A 439 -10.56 -2.32 19.30
N GLN A 440 -11.11 -3.24 20.09
CA GLN A 440 -10.53 -4.55 20.37
C GLN A 440 -11.60 -5.62 20.59
N GLY A 441 -11.14 -6.87 20.73
CA GLY A 441 -11.99 -8.05 20.81
C GLY A 441 -12.12 -8.74 19.46
N SER A 442 -12.59 -9.99 19.47
CA SER A 442 -12.71 -10.80 18.24
C SER A 442 -13.65 -10.20 17.20
N ASN A 443 -14.59 -9.35 17.64
CA ASN A 443 -15.62 -8.71 16.81
C ASN A 443 -15.51 -7.17 16.91
N CYS A 444 -14.41 -6.64 17.44
CA CYS A 444 -14.22 -5.19 17.61
C CYS A 444 -15.29 -4.49 18.45
N GLN A 445 -15.86 -5.22 19.42
CA GLN A 445 -17.00 -4.79 20.21
C GLN A 445 -16.61 -3.98 21.47
N VAL A 446 -15.32 -3.92 21.81
CA VAL A 446 -14.83 -3.25 23.02
C VAL A 446 -14.00 -2.05 22.62
N ALA A 447 -14.31 -0.87 23.15
CA ALA A 447 -13.45 0.30 23.01
C ALA A 447 -12.10 0.02 23.71
N ALA A 448 -10.99 0.18 22.98
CA ALA A 448 -9.67 0.11 23.58
C ALA A 448 -9.47 1.34 24.48
N GLY A 449 -8.96 1.14 25.69
CA GLY A 449 -8.65 2.27 26.60
C GLY A 449 -7.63 3.22 25.97
N PRO A 450 -7.54 4.48 26.45
CA PRO A 450 -6.62 5.46 25.89
C PRO A 450 -5.20 4.89 25.89
N SER A 451 -4.64 4.70 24.68
CA SER A 451 -3.26 4.29 24.51
C SER A 451 -2.37 5.36 25.15
N SER A 452 -1.49 4.95 26.08
CA SER A 452 -0.50 5.80 26.71
C SER A 452 0.58 6.19 25.68
N GLY A 453 0.22 7.08 24.76
CA GLY A 453 1.07 7.63 23.70
C GLY A 453 1.68 8.99 24.07
N ALA A 454 1.92 9.26 25.35
CA ALA A 454 2.75 10.40 25.74
C ALA A 454 4.23 10.00 25.64
N PRO A 455 5.11 10.78 24.99
CA PRO A 455 6.54 10.64 25.22
C PRO A 455 6.77 10.92 26.70
N GLY A 456 7.29 9.93 27.44
CA GLY A 456 7.67 10.12 28.83
C GLY A 456 8.61 11.31 28.95
N LEU A 457 8.09 12.41 29.47
CA LEU A 457 8.88 13.52 29.97
C LEU A 457 9.70 12.98 31.14
N LEU A 458 11.03 13.02 30.97
CA LEU A 458 12.06 13.07 32.01
C LEU A 458 11.83 12.16 33.23
N ALA A 459 12.44 10.97 33.21
CA ALA A 459 12.81 10.31 34.45
C ALA A 459 13.76 11.24 35.24
N PRO A 460 13.52 11.53 36.53
CA PRO A 460 14.44 12.33 37.30
C PRO A 460 15.71 11.49 37.55
N LEU A 461 16.86 12.05 37.18
CA LEU A 461 18.17 11.59 37.60
C LEU A 461 18.18 11.51 39.13
N GLY A 462 18.28 10.29 39.66
CA GLY A 462 18.55 10.06 41.07
C GLY A 462 19.92 10.66 41.41
N LEU A 463 19.91 11.78 42.12
CA LEU A 463 21.07 12.35 42.80
C LEU A 463 21.56 11.35 43.85
N GLY A 464 22.67 10.67 43.56
CA GLY A 464 23.45 9.97 44.57
C GLY A 464 24.10 11.01 45.49
N LEU A 465 23.58 11.15 46.71
CA LEU A 465 24.24 11.91 47.77
C LEU A 465 25.35 11.04 48.38
N LEU A 466 26.60 11.42 48.08
CA LEU A 466 27.79 11.03 48.84
C LEU A 466 27.75 11.73 50.20
N LEU A 467 27.52 10.98 51.28
CA LEU A 467 27.80 11.44 52.64
C LEU A 467 29.15 10.88 53.09
N LEU A 468 30.16 11.73 53.01
CA LEU A 468 31.40 11.64 53.76
C LEU A 468 31.12 12.11 55.19
N LEU A 469 31.29 11.24 56.18
CA LEU A 469 31.63 11.67 57.54
C LEU A 469 32.71 10.74 58.11
N ALA A 470 33.86 11.34 58.38
CA ALA A 470 35.01 10.78 59.06
C ALA A 470 35.02 11.22 60.54
N SER A 471 35.91 10.58 61.32
CA SER A 471 36.34 10.81 62.72
C SER A 471 35.43 10.25 63.84
N TRP A 472 35.78 9.12 64.50
CA TRP A 472 36.80 8.88 65.57
C TRP A 472 36.32 9.36 66.97
N PRO A 473 36.68 8.70 68.08
CA PRO A 473 37.86 7.84 68.32
C PRO A 473 37.60 6.33 68.39
#